data_AF-A0A959RP32-F1
#
_entry.id   AF-A0A959RP32-F1
#
_cell.length_a   1.000
_cell.length_b   1.000
_cell.length_c   1.000
_cell.angle_alpha   90.00
_cell.angle_beta   90.00
_cell.angle_gamma   90.00
#
_symmetry.space_group_name_H-M   'P 1'
#
loop_
_entity.id
_entity.type
_entity.pdbx_description
1 polymer ?
#
loop_
_entity_poly.entity_id
_entity_poly.type
_entity_poly.pdbx_seq_one_letter_code
_entity_poly.pdbx_strand_id
1 'polypeptide(L)' 'MRPTEDTYRHKGLRKKLVQAIHAKGITDDRVLDAMLAVPRHFFLDSAFDKKAYEDKA' A
#
# COMPACT_ATOMS: atom_id res chain seq x y z
N MET A 1 -1.19 17.81 -8.97
CA MET A 1 -2.53 17.31 -8.56
C MET A 1 -2.31 15.98 -7.85
N ARG A 2 -3.01 15.72 -6.74
CA ARG A 2 -2.86 14.44 -6.01
C ARG A 2 -3.45 13.30 -6.85
N PRO A 3 -2.77 12.15 -6.99
CA PRO A 3 -3.31 11.02 -7.72
C PRO A 3 -4.51 10.43 -6.96
N THR A 4 -5.64 10.28 -7.64
CA THR A 4 -6.90 9.74 -7.07
C THR A 4 -7.34 8.45 -7.75
N GLU A 5 -6.51 7.89 -8.64
CA GLU A 5 -6.82 6.67 -9.36
C GLU A 5 -6.09 5.45 -8.78
N ASP A 6 -6.86 4.48 -8.31
CA ASP A 6 -6.32 3.21 -7.81
C ASP A 6 -6.17 2.17 -8.95
N THR A 7 -5.10 2.33 -9.72
CA THR A 7 -4.79 1.47 -10.86
C THR A 7 -4.50 0.01 -10.44
N TYR A 8 -4.55 -0.93 -11.39
CA TYR A 8 -4.13 -2.31 -11.16
C TYR A 8 -2.69 -2.43 -10.64
N ARG A 9 -1.80 -1.53 -11.07
CA ARG A 9 -0.43 -1.45 -10.57
C ARG A 9 -0.41 -1.13 -9.07
N HIS A 10 -1.18 -0.15 -8.63
CA HIS A 10 -1.28 0.24 -7.21
C HIS A 10 -1.79 -0.90 -6.35
N LYS A 11 -2.85 -1.59 -6.79
CA LYS A 11 -3.40 -2.77 -6.09
C LYS A 11 -2.37 -3.89 -5.97
N GLY A 12 -1.63 -4.18 -7.05
CA GLY A 12 -0.57 -5.19 -7.03
C GLY A 12 0.58 -4.86 -6.07
N LEU A 13 1.02 -3.59 -6.05
CA LEU A 13 2.06 -3.12 -5.14
C LEU A 13 1.60 -3.17 -3.67
N ARG A 14 0.36 -2.74 -3.39
CA ARG A 14 -0.25 -2.82 -2.05
C ARG A 14 -0.30 -4.26 -1.55
N LYS A 15 -0.76 -5.20 -2.39
CA LYS A 15 -0.80 -6.62 -2.05
C LYS A 15 0.58 -7.17 -1.71
N LYS A 16 1.61 -6.80 -2.49
CA LYS A 16 3.00 -7.20 -2.20
C LYS A 16 3.49 -6.66 -0.86
N LEU A 17 3.19 -5.40 -0.53
CA LEU A 17 3.52 -4.82 0.78
C LEU A 17 2.85 -5.59 1.92
N VAL A 18 1.54 -5.84 1.81
CA VAL A 18 0.77 -6.58 2.83
C VAL A 18 1.30 -8.00 3.02
N GLN A 19 1.66 -8.69 1.93
CA GLN A 19 2.30 -10.01 2.02
C GLN A 19 3.67 -9.95 2.71
N ALA A 20 4.48 -8.93 2.41
CA ALA A 20 5.81 -8.77 3.00
C ALA A 20 5.75 -8.51 4.51
N ILE A 21 4.85 -7.63 4.97
CA ILE A 21 4.70 -7.34 6.40
C ILE A 21 4.02 -8.49 7.15
N HIS A 22 3.14 -9.25 6.50
CA HIS A 22 2.58 -10.48 7.06
C HIS A 22 3.68 -11.51 7.32
N ALA A 23 4.59 -11.71 6.35
CA ALA A 23 5.76 -12.56 6.53
C ALA A 23 6.72 -12.08 7.64
N LYS A 24 6.66 -10.80 8.03
CA LYS A 24 7.42 -10.22 9.15
C LYS A 24 6.71 -10.36 10.51
N GLY A 25 5.53 -10.98 10.55
CA GLY A 25 4.81 -11.29 11.79
C GLY A 25 3.60 -10.40 12.08
N ILE A 26 3.16 -9.53 11.16
CA ILE A 26 1.87 -8.86 11.30
C ILE A 26 0.76 -9.84 10.89
N THR A 27 0.02 -10.35 11.87
CA THR A 27 -0.95 -11.44 11.66
C THR A 27 -2.40 -11.08 12.00
N ASP A 28 -2.70 -9.86 12.47
CA ASP A 28 -4.09 -9.44 12.67
C ASP A 28 -4.74 -9.19 11.31
N ASP A 29 -5.62 -10.09 10.89
CA ASP A 29 -6.34 -10.02 9.61
C ASP A 29 -7.09 -8.70 9.43
N ARG A 30 -7.64 -8.13 10.51
CA ARG A 30 -8.35 -6.84 10.43
C ARG A 30 -7.41 -5.70 10.05
N VAL A 31 -6.16 -5.76 10.51
CA VAL A 31 -5.13 -4.79 10.14
C VAL A 31 -4.73 -4.98 8.68
N LEU A 32 -4.48 -6.22 8.25
CA LEU A 32 -4.08 -6.53 6.88
C LEU A 32 -5.16 -6.16 5.87
N ASP A 33 -6.43 -6.42 6.20
CA ASP A 33 -7.59 -6.06 5.38
C ASP A 33 -7.74 -4.53 5.28
N ALA A 34 -7.59 -3.81 6.39
CA ALA A 34 -7.58 -2.35 6.35
C ALA A 34 -6.46 -1.80 5.45
N MET A 35 -5.27 -2.41 5.52
CA MET A 35 -4.15 -2.03 4.65
C MET A 35 -4.38 -2.37 3.18
N LEU A 36 -5.14 -3.41 2.86
CA LEU A 36 -5.55 -3.73 1.49
C LEU A 36 -6.64 -2.76 0.98
N ALA A 37 -7.54 -2.31 1.85
CA ALA A 37 -8.64 -1.42 1.52
C ALA A 37 -8.19 0.03 1.31
N VAL A 38 -7.19 0.51 2.06
CA VAL A 38 -6.79 1.92 2.06
C VAL A 38 -5.68 2.20 1.03
N PRO A 39 -5.95 3.02 -0.02
CA PRO A 39 -4.96 3.39 -1.03
C PRO A 39 -3.94 4.41 -0.49
N ARG A 40 -2.83 3.92 0.11
CA ARG A 40 -1.76 4.78 0.68
C ARG A 40 -1.27 5.90 -0.24
N HIS A 41 -1.17 5.65 -1.56
CA HIS A 41 -0.75 6.64 -2.56
C HIS A 41 -1.64 7.89 -2.66
N PHE A 42 -2.91 7.85 -2.21
CA PHE A 42 -3.78 9.04 -2.19
C PHE A 42 -3.32 10.09 -1.18
N PHE A 43 -2.51 9.68 -0.21
CA PHE A 43 -2.03 10.52 0.89
C PHE A 43 -0.60 11.01 0.68
N LEU A 44 0.01 10.72 -0.49
CA LEU A 44 1.38 11.09 -0.82
C LEU A 44 1.41 12.06 -2.00
N ASP A 45 2.51 12.82 -2.11
CA ASP A 45 2.77 13.55 -3.35
C ASP A 45 2.96 12.56 -4.52
N SER A 46 2.51 12.96 -5.70
CA SER A 46 2.74 12.26 -6.96
C SER A 46 4.20 11.85 -7.20
N ALA A 47 5.17 12.63 -6.69
CA ALA A 47 6.59 12.29 -6.75
C ALA A 47 6.94 10.96 -6.06
N PHE A 48 6.10 10.50 -5.12
CA PHE A 48 6.30 9.27 -4.36
C PHE A 48 5.46 8.09 -4.85
N ASP A 49 4.70 8.23 -5.94
CA ASP A 49 3.80 7.17 -6.45
C ASP A 49 4.51 5.81 -6.59
N LYS A 50 5.71 5.81 -7.19
CA LYS A 50 6.53 4.61 -7.37
C LYS A 50 7.02 3.99 -6.06
N LYS A 51 7.09 4.77 -4.98
CA LYS A 51 7.59 4.37 -3.65
C LYS A 51 6.47 4.18 -2.62
N ALA A 52 5.22 4.44 -2.98
CA ALA A 52 4.10 4.49 -2.05
C ALA A 52 3.84 3.19 -1.27
N TYR A 53 4.34 2.07 -1.80
CA TYR A 53 4.21 0.73 -1.20
C TYR A 53 5.56 0.06 -0.96
N GLU A 54 6.64 0.84 -0.88
CA GLU A 54 7.89 0.35 -0.31
C GLU A 54 7.74 0.28 1.22
N ASP A 55 8.29 -0.77 1.82
CA ASP A 55 8.37 -0.90 3.28
C ASP A 55 9.51 -0.02 3.81
N LYS A 56 9.21 1.28 3.94
CA LYS A 56 10.14 2.32 4.37
C LYS A 56 9.44 3.35 5.25
N ALA A 57 10.20 3.91 6.19
CA ALA A 57 9.89 5.07 7.01
C ALA A 57 10.87 6.20 6.68
#